data_AF-A0A6J7GLN2-F1
#
_entry.id   AF-A0A6J7GLN2-F1
#
_cell.length_a   1.000
_cell.length_b   1.000
_cell.length_c   1.000
_cell.angle_alpha   90.00
_cell.angle_beta   90.00
_cell.angle_gamma   90.00
#
_symmetry.space_group_name_H-M   'P 1'
#
loop_
_entity.id
_entity.type
_entity.pdbx_description
1 polymer ?
#
loop_
_entity_poly.entity_id
_entity_poly.type
_entity_poly.pdbx_seq_one_letter_code
_entity_poly.pdbx_strand_id
1 'polypeptide(L)'
;MLRGIPLTGVDAGYQWPVWPNELLHVAAPILLVLDWVFSIGRFPLRLRALWWALIFPLAWVGFSIIRGLATGWWPYPFLDPTGSLGWAGVIGYIIGISGLMTLFAYLAVLTGRIWERIKARRA
;
A
#
# COMPACT_ATOMS: atom_id res chain seq x y z
N MET A 1 14.02 -5.54 3.26
CA MET A 1 14.08 -5.02 4.65
C MET A 1 14.67 -3.62 4.67
N LEU A 2 14.27 -2.79 5.63
CA LEU A 2 14.88 -1.47 5.85
C LEU A 2 16.28 -1.63 6.47
N ARG A 3 17.20 -0.71 6.18
CA ARG A 3 18.61 -0.80 6.60
C ARG A 3 18.75 -1.03 8.11
N GLY A 4 19.69 -1.90 8.49
CA GLY A 4 20.07 -2.10 9.90
C GLY A 4 19.06 -2.92 10.72
N ILE A 5 18.02 -3.49 10.11
CA ILE A 5 17.09 -4.39 10.81
C ILE A 5 17.61 -5.82 10.71
N PRO A 6 17.83 -6.53 11.85
CA PRO A 6 18.21 -7.93 11.84
C PRO A 6 17.15 -8.78 11.15
N LEU A 7 17.59 -9.70 10.28
CA LEU A 7 16.70 -10.70 9.70
C LEU A 7 16.40 -11.76 10.76
N THR A 8 15.13 -12.12 10.92
CA THR A 8 14.68 -13.11 11.89
C THR A 8 13.87 -14.22 11.22
N GLY A 9 13.68 -15.34 11.91
CA GLY A 9 12.91 -16.47 11.41
C GLY A 9 13.51 -17.08 10.13
N VAL A 10 12.66 -17.29 9.13
CA VAL A 10 13.04 -17.91 7.84
C VAL A 10 14.08 -17.11 7.04
N ASP A 11 14.25 -15.83 7.34
CA ASP A 11 15.19 -14.95 6.65
C ASP A 11 16.53 -14.81 7.40
N ALA A 12 16.69 -15.45 8.56
CA ALA A 12 17.91 -15.35 9.36
C ALA A 12 19.14 -15.85 8.57
N GLY A 13 20.17 -15.00 8.46
CA GLY A 13 21.39 -15.31 7.72
C GLY A 13 21.29 -15.17 6.19
N TYR A 14 20.11 -14.86 5.65
CA TYR A 14 19.94 -14.62 4.22
C TYR A 14 20.59 -13.29 3.79
N GLN A 15 21.42 -13.32 2.75
CA GLN A 15 22.08 -12.11 2.22
C GLN A 15 21.23 -11.50 1.10
N TRP A 16 20.32 -10.59 1.45
CA TRP A 16 19.49 -9.91 0.45
C TRP A 16 20.34 -9.06 -0.51
N PRO A 17 19.98 -8.98 -1.80
CA PRO A 17 20.66 -8.10 -2.74
C PRO A 17 20.43 -6.64 -2.30
N VAL A 18 21.49 -6.01 -1.80
CA VAL A 18 21.45 -4.71 -1.12
C VAL A 18 20.91 -3.62 -2.05
N TRP A 19 21.44 -3.54 -3.27
CA TRP A 19 21.08 -2.49 -4.21
C TRP A 19 19.62 -2.57 -4.67
N PRO A 20 19.09 -3.73 -5.13
CA PRO A 20 17.67 -3.83 -5.46
C PRO A 20 16.75 -3.53 -4.29
N ASN A 21 17.11 -3.97 -3.07
CA ASN A 21 16.33 -3.68 -1.88
C ASN A 21 16.26 -2.17 -1.60
N GLU A 22 17.40 -1.48 -1.69
CA GLU A 22 17.50 -0.04 -1.53
C GLU A 22 16.70 0.71 -2.61
N LEU A 23 16.83 0.30 -3.87
CA LEU A 23 16.10 0.89 -4.97
C LEU A 23 14.59 0.77 -4.74
N LEU A 24 14.10 -0.44 -4.40
CA LEU A 24 12.67 -0.71 -4.27
C LEU A 24 12.04 -0.08 -3.03
N HIS A 25 12.76 -0.03 -1.90
CA HIS A 25 12.17 0.41 -0.62
C HIS A 25 12.50 1.86 -0.25
N VAL A 26 13.46 2.50 -0.92
CA VAL A 26 13.88 3.87 -0.60
C VAL A 26 13.80 4.75 -1.83
N ALA A 27 14.57 4.43 -2.88
CA ALA A 27 14.68 5.32 -4.04
C ALA A 27 13.37 5.41 -4.84
N ALA A 28 12.74 4.27 -5.16
CA ALA A 28 11.51 4.24 -5.95
C ALA A 28 10.35 4.97 -5.27
N PRO A 29 10.06 4.79 -3.96
CA PRO A 29 9.06 5.59 -3.27
C PRO A 29 9.34 7.10 -3.31
N ILE A 30 10.59 7.53 -3.13
CA ILE A 30 10.98 8.95 -3.21
C ILE A 30 10.72 9.47 -4.62
N LEU A 31 11.18 8.75 -5.65
CA LEU A 31 10.97 9.13 -7.06
C LEU A 31 9.48 9.22 -7.41
N LEU A 32 8.66 8.32 -6.88
CA LEU A 32 7.21 8.29 -7.12
C LEU A 32 6.51 9.51 -6.48
N VAL A 33 6.93 9.90 -5.27
CA VAL A 33 6.43 11.13 -4.62
C VAL A 33 6.88 12.37 -5.38
N LEU A 34 8.15 12.43 -5.81
CA LEU A 34 8.68 13.55 -6.59
C LEU A 34 7.94 13.69 -7.93
N ASP A 35 7.77 12.58 -8.66
CA ASP A 35 7.02 12.57 -9.91
C ASP A 35 5.58 13.07 -9.70
N TRP A 36 4.91 12.59 -8.65
CA TRP A 36 3.57 13.06 -8.30
C TRP A 36 3.53 14.56 -8.04
N VAL A 37 4.45 15.11 -7.23
CA VAL A 37 4.52 16.55 -6.90
C VAL A 37 4.76 17.41 -8.16
N PHE A 38 5.67 16.99 -9.04
CA PHE A 38 5.98 17.73 -10.28
C PHE A 38 4.92 17.54 -11.38
N SER A 39 4.03 16.55 -11.23
CA SER A 39 2.97 16.21 -12.18
C SER A 39 1.56 16.59 -11.68
N ILE A 40 1.43 17.32 -10.57
CA ILE A 40 0.13 17.79 -10.08
C ILE A 40 -0.60 18.59 -11.18
N GLY A 41 -1.87 18.24 -11.43
CA GLY A 41 -2.72 18.90 -12.43
C GLY A 41 -2.45 18.51 -13.88
N ARG A 42 -1.50 17.61 -14.17
CA ARG A 42 -1.27 17.14 -15.55
C ARG A 42 -2.37 16.19 -16.03
N PHE A 43 -2.99 15.45 -15.12
CA PHE A 43 -4.03 14.48 -15.44
C PHE A 43 -5.23 14.59 -14.48
N PRO A 44 -6.47 14.67 -14.99
CA PRO A 44 -7.65 14.68 -14.13
C PRO A 44 -7.88 13.29 -13.54
N LEU A 45 -7.48 13.10 -12.28
CA LEU A 45 -7.77 11.89 -11.51
C LEU A 45 -9.29 11.80 -11.25
N ARG A 46 -9.93 10.82 -11.89
CA ARG A 46 -11.35 10.51 -11.69
C ARG A 46 -11.55 9.77 -10.37
N LEU A 47 -12.67 9.99 -9.69
CA LEU A 47 -13.04 9.22 -8.49
C LEU A 47 -13.09 7.71 -8.77
N ARG A 48 -13.33 7.30 -10.02
CA ARG A 48 -13.28 5.90 -10.43
C ARG A 48 -11.90 5.25 -10.20
N ALA A 49 -10.82 6.04 -10.14
CA ALA A 49 -9.49 5.52 -9.82
C ALA A 49 -9.41 4.95 -8.39
N LEU A 50 -10.24 5.43 -7.45
CA LEU A 50 -10.31 4.88 -6.09
C LEU A 50 -10.74 3.41 -6.09
N TRP A 51 -11.62 3.01 -7.03
CA TRP A 51 -12.03 1.60 -7.16
C TRP A 51 -10.85 0.70 -7.50
N TRP A 52 -9.96 1.16 -8.37
CA TRP A 52 -8.77 0.40 -8.74
C TRP A 52 -7.76 0.30 -7.59
N ALA A 53 -7.67 1.34 -6.76
CA ALA A 53 -6.82 1.34 -5.57
C ALA A 53 -7.26 0.28 -4.54
N LEU A 54 -8.54 -0.10 -4.49
CA LEU A 54 -9.07 -1.06 -3.52
C LEU A 54 -9.34 -2.45 -4.10
N ILE A 55 -9.76 -2.56 -5.36
CA ILE A 55 -10.16 -3.86 -5.94
C ILE A 55 -9.01 -4.86 -5.93
N PHE A 56 -7.81 -4.43 -6.31
CA PHE A 56 -6.64 -5.28 -6.37
C PHE A 56 -6.21 -5.80 -4.98
N PRO A 57 -5.95 -4.95 -3.97
CA PRO A 57 -5.57 -5.44 -2.65
C PRO A 57 -6.68 -6.26 -1.98
N LEU A 58 -7.96 -5.90 -2.14
CA LEU A 58 -9.06 -6.67 -1.56
C LEU A 58 -9.21 -8.05 -2.21
N ALA A 59 -9.05 -8.15 -3.53
CA ALA A 59 -9.02 -9.44 -4.23
C ALA A 59 -7.84 -10.30 -3.75
N TRP A 60 -6.66 -9.70 -3.58
CA TRP A 60 -5.48 -10.38 -3.06
C TRP A 60 -5.67 -10.86 -1.61
N VAL A 61 -6.32 -10.06 -0.76
CA VAL A 61 -6.69 -10.46 0.61
C VAL A 61 -7.65 -11.65 0.57
N GLY A 62 -8.70 -11.59 -0.27
CA GLY A 62 -9.65 -12.69 -0.43
C GLY A 62 -8.95 -13.98 -0.86
N PHE A 63 -8.09 -13.91 -1.87
CA PHE A 63 -7.25 -15.04 -2.29
C PHE A 63 -6.38 -15.56 -1.15
N SER A 64 -5.69 -14.68 -0.42
CA SER A 64 -4.78 -15.03 0.66
C SER A 64 -5.51 -15.73 1.81
N ILE A 65 -6.72 -15.28 2.15
CA ILE A 65 -7.56 -15.94 3.16
C ILE A 65 -7.97 -17.34 2.69
N ILE A 66 -8.48 -17.48 1.46
CA ILE A 66 -8.89 -18.78 0.92
C ILE A 66 -7.70 -19.75 0.92
N ARG A 67 -6.53 -19.30 0.46
CA ARG A 67 -5.31 -20.11 0.47
C ARG A 67 -4.87 -20.45 1.90
N GLY A 68 -4.89 -19.48 2.82
CA GLY A 68 -4.50 -19.70 4.21
C GLY A 68 -5.38 -20.71 4.91
N LEU A 69 -6.70 -20.69 4.66
CA LEU A 69 -7.62 -21.70 5.15
C LEU A 69 -7.36 -23.09 4.55
N ALA A 70 -6.95 -23.16 3.28
CA ALA A 70 -6.69 -24.42 2.59
C ALA A 70 -5.34 -25.06 2.96
N THR A 71 -4.30 -24.25 3.21
CA THR A 71 -2.92 -24.74 3.38
C THR A 71 -2.32 -24.47 4.76
N GLY A 72 -3.00 -23.72 5.63
CA GLY A 72 -2.46 -23.27 6.91
C GLY A 72 -1.32 -22.26 6.81
N TRP A 73 -1.03 -21.74 5.61
CA TRP A 73 0.05 -20.80 5.37
C TRP A 73 -0.50 -19.39 5.19
N TRP A 74 0.00 -18.44 5.98
CA TRP A 74 -0.44 -17.05 5.94
C TRP A 74 0.71 -16.15 5.47
N PRO A 75 0.48 -15.25 4.49
CA PRO A 75 1.55 -14.39 3.97
C PRO A 75 2.01 -13.35 4.99
N TYR A 76 1.14 -12.99 5.94
CA TYR A 76 1.45 -12.06 7.01
C TYR A 76 0.84 -12.52 8.34
N PRO A 77 1.54 -12.31 9.47
CA PRO A 77 1.03 -12.69 10.79
C PRO A 77 -0.31 -12.03 11.15
N PHE A 78 -0.55 -10.80 10.68
CA PHE A 78 -1.80 -10.09 10.95
C PHE A 78 -3.00 -10.62 10.14
N LEU A 79 -2.77 -11.46 9.13
CA LEU A 79 -3.83 -12.15 8.40
C LEU A 79 -4.13 -13.53 8.98
N ASP A 80 -3.30 -14.03 9.90
CA ASP A 80 -3.48 -15.33 10.53
C ASP A 80 -4.48 -15.24 11.70
N PRO A 81 -5.69 -15.82 11.57
CA PRO A 81 -6.69 -15.79 12.63
C PRO A 81 -6.40 -16.78 13.76
N THR A 82 -5.36 -17.61 13.65
CA THR A 82 -4.94 -18.52 14.73
C THR A 82 -4.05 -17.84 15.78
N GLY A 83 -3.54 -16.64 15.47
CA GLY A 83 -2.80 -15.81 16.40
C GLY A 83 -3.66 -15.19 17.51
N SER A 84 -3.01 -14.45 18.40
CA SER A 84 -3.64 -13.87 19.61
C SER A 84 -4.78 -12.88 19.33
N LEU A 85 -4.83 -12.27 18.15
CA LEU A 85 -5.86 -11.30 17.78
C LEU A 85 -7.11 -11.94 17.14
N GLY A 86 -7.02 -13.21 16.73
CA GLY A 86 -8.11 -13.91 16.07
C GLY A 86 -8.64 -13.23 14.80
N TRP A 87 -9.84 -13.62 14.38
CA TRP A 87 -10.55 -12.99 13.25
C TRP A 87 -10.83 -11.51 13.45
N ALA A 88 -11.04 -11.07 14.70
CA ALA A 88 -11.27 -9.66 15.00
C ALA A 88 -10.06 -8.79 14.60
N GLY A 89 -8.84 -9.28 14.89
CA GLY A 89 -7.61 -8.65 14.44
C GLY A 89 -7.50 -8.58 12.93
N VAL A 90 -7.70 -9.72 12.26
CA VAL A 90 -7.62 -9.82 10.79
C VAL A 90 -8.56 -8.80 10.13
N ILE A 91 -9.83 -8.74 10.56
CA ILE A 91 -10.82 -7.79 10.06
C ILE A 91 -10.38 -6.35 10.37
N GLY A 92 -9.90 -6.09 11.58
CA GLY A 92 -9.39 -4.78 11.99
C GLY A 92 -8.27 -4.27 11.09
N TYR A 93 -7.29 -5.11 10.75
CA TYR A 93 -6.21 -4.77 9.83
C TYR A 93 -6.71 -4.52 8.40
N ILE A 94 -7.63 -5.36 7.90
CA ILE A 94 -8.21 -5.17 6.56
C ILE A 94 -8.92 -3.82 6.48
N ILE A 95 -9.76 -3.48 7.47
CA ILE A 95 -10.48 -2.19 7.52
C ILE A 95 -9.50 -1.03 7.66
N GLY A 96 -8.55 -1.11 8.60
CA GLY A 96 -7.60 -0.03 8.87
C GLY A 96 -6.73 0.29 7.66
N ILE A 97 -6.15 -0.73 7.02
CA ILE A 97 -5.30 -0.56 5.84
C ILE A 97 -6.14 -0.06 4.66
N SER A 98 -7.31 -0.66 4.39
CA SER A 98 -8.19 -0.23 3.29
C SER A 98 -8.68 1.21 3.48
N GLY A 99 -8.98 1.59 4.72
CA GLY A 99 -9.35 2.96 5.08
C GLY A 99 -8.21 3.94 4.82
N LEU A 100 -6.99 3.61 5.24
CA LEU A 100 -5.80 4.42 4.99
C LEU A 100 -5.51 4.58 3.50
N MET A 101 -5.62 3.50 2.72
CA MET A 101 -5.47 3.55 1.26
C MET A 101 -6.53 4.45 0.62
N THR A 102 -7.78 4.33 1.05
CA THR A 102 -8.89 5.17 0.57
C THR A 102 -8.64 6.64 0.88
N LEU A 103 -8.15 6.95 2.10
CA LEU A 103 -7.80 8.30 2.51
C LEU A 103 -6.71 8.88 1.60
N PHE A 104 -5.61 8.16 1.36
CA PHE A 104 -4.55 8.64 0.48
C PHE A 104 -5.02 8.84 -0.96
N ALA A 105 -5.79 7.91 -1.51
CA ALA A 105 -6.36 8.05 -2.84
C ALA A 105 -7.30 9.27 -2.95
N TYR A 106 -8.09 9.52 -1.91
CA TYR A 106 -8.95 10.71 -1.84
C TYR A 106 -8.13 12.01 -1.77
N LEU A 107 -7.07 12.06 -0.95
CA LEU A 107 -6.19 13.22 -0.86
C LEU A 107 -5.47 13.51 -2.20
N ALA A 108 -5.08 12.48 -2.93
CA ALA A 108 -4.50 12.62 -4.27
C ALA A 108 -5.50 13.22 -5.29
N VAL A 109 -6.78 12.84 -5.22
CA VAL A 109 -7.83 13.45 -6.05
C VAL A 109 -8.08 14.91 -5.62
N LEU A 110 -8.11 15.17 -4.32
CA LEU A 110 -8.41 16.50 -3.77
C LEU A 110 -7.32 17.52 -4.15
N THR A 111 -6.05 17.16 -4.01
CA THR A 111 -4.91 18.01 -4.39
C THR A 111 -4.96 18.37 -5.88
N GLY A 112 -5.24 17.40 -6.76
CA GLY A 112 -5.46 17.66 -8.19
C GLY A 112 -6.61 18.65 -8.45
N ARG A 113 -7.75 18.49 -7.77
CA ARG A 113 -8.90 19.41 -7.91
C ARG A 113 -8.61 20.82 -7.41
N ILE A 114 -7.88 20.95 -6.29
CA ILE A 114 -7.49 22.26 -5.74
C ILE A 114 -6.56 22.98 -6.71
N TRP A 115 -5.60 22.26 -7.29
CA TRP A 115 -4.67 22.83 -8.26
C TRP A 115 -5.37 23.40 -9.50
N GLU A 116 -6.30 22.63 -10.09
CA GLU A 116 -7.12 23.11 -11.23
C GLU A 116 -7.89 24.38 -10.89
N ARG A 117 -8.48 24.47 -9.69
CA ARG A 117 -9.17 25.68 -9.22
C ARG A 117 -8.23 26.87 -9.07
N ILE A 118 -7.02 26.68 -8.55
CA ILE A 118 -6.03 27.75 -8.41
C ILE A 118 -5.60 28.25 -9.80
N LYS A 119 -5.34 27.32 -10.73
CA LYS A 119 -4.96 27.66 -12.11
C LYS A 119 -6.05 28.46 -12.83
N ALA A 120 -7.31 28.04 -12.71
CA ALA A 120 -8.45 28.72 -13.32
C ALA A 120 -8.70 30.14 -12.77
N ARG A 121 -8.31 30.43 -11.52
CA ARG A 121 -8.42 31.77 -10.91
C ARG A 121 -7.31 32.73 -11.34
N ARG A 122 -6.21 32.22 -11.91
CA ARG A 122 -5.04 33.00 -12.33
C ARG A 122 -5.02 33.30 -13.83
N ALA A 123 -5.93 32.71 -14.60
CA ALA A 123 -6.17 32.96 -16.01
C ALA A 123 -7.29 33.99 -16.17
#